data_AF-A0A9X5BD31-F1
#
_entry.id   AF-A0A9X5BD31-F1
#
_cell.length_a   1.000
_cell.length_b   1.000
_cell.length_c   1.000
_cell.angle_alpha   90.00
_cell.angle_beta   90.00
_cell.angle_gamma   90.00
#
_symmetry.space_group_name_H-M   'P 1'
#
loop_
_entity.id
_entity.type
_entity.pdbx_description
1 polymer ?
#
loop_
_entity_poly.entity_id
_entity_poly.type
_entity_poly.pdbx_seq_one_letter_code
_entity_poly.pdbx_strand_id
1 'polypeptide(L)'
;MRKRSFFALMIGALCLLGGCGLKARLPEHPIVYEQGINEEEGYAYLFYGDKVFVPYCAYESEDAGSCIGYCDIPADAYSDGARVYIFELKGYSSEEWIIESLEQNNCNEGMILREVNVTEAPDGLVSDYGWNRF
;
A
#
# COMPACT_ATOMS: atom_id res chain seq x y z
N MET A 1 -6.58 59.56 -30.99
CA MET A 1 -7.62 58.74 -31.64
C MET A 1 -7.72 57.39 -30.93
N ARG A 2 -8.90 57.11 -30.39
CA ARG A 2 -9.36 55.81 -29.89
C ARG A 2 -9.36 54.80 -31.05
N LYS A 3 -9.01 53.55 -30.77
CA LYS A 3 -9.82 52.36 -31.12
C LYS A 3 -9.34 51.16 -30.30
N ARG A 4 -10.18 50.80 -29.33
CA ARG A 4 -10.21 49.50 -28.66
C ARG A 4 -10.75 48.48 -29.66
N SER A 5 -10.27 47.25 -29.60
CA SER A 5 -10.97 45.99 -29.90
C SER A 5 -9.95 44.85 -29.88
N PHE A 6 -10.21 43.62 -29.45
CA PHE A 6 -11.22 42.91 -28.65
C PHE A 6 -10.77 41.43 -28.75
N PHE A 7 -11.17 40.55 -27.82
CA PHE A 7 -11.01 39.07 -27.83
C PHE A 7 -9.61 38.49 -27.52
N ALA A 8 -9.42 37.46 -26.69
CA ALA A 8 -10.34 36.62 -25.92
C ALA A 8 -9.62 36.06 -24.68
N LEU A 9 -10.38 35.97 -23.59
CA LEU A 9 -10.06 35.24 -22.36
C LEU A 9 -9.99 33.74 -22.69
N MET A 10 -8.79 33.14 -22.74
CA MET A 10 -8.64 31.69 -22.70
C MET A 10 -8.33 31.29 -21.25
N ILE A 11 -9.42 31.01 -20.53
CA ILE A 11 -9.43 30.21 -19.31
C ILE A 11 -8.96 28.81 -19.74
N GLY A 12 -7.65 28.60 -19.69
CA GLY A 12 -7.05 27.28 -19.83
C GLY A 12 -7.30 26.53 -18.53
N ALA A 13 -8.18 25.54 -18.62
CA ALA A 13 -8.70 24.76 -17.51
C ALA A 13 -7.60 24.23 -16.59
N LEU A 14 -7.86 24.38 -15.29
CA LEU A 14 -7.25 23.61 -14.21
C LEU A 14 -7.17 22.14 -14.62
N CYS A 15 -6.00 21.69 -15.04
CA CYS A 15 -5.58 20.31 -14.89
C CYS A 15 -4.57 20.31 -13.75
N LEU A 16 -5.08 20.49 -12.53
CA LEU A 16 -4.41 20.01 -11.33
C LEU A 16 -4.43 18.49 -11.40
N LEU A 17 -3.59 17.92 -12.27
CA LEU A 17 -3.09 16.57 -12.09
C LEU A 17 -2.07 16.64 -10.94
N GLY A 18 -2.56 16.97 -9.76
CA GLY A 18 -1.98 16.44 -8.54
C GLY A 18 -2.33 14.97 -8.56
N GLY A 19 -1.56 14.17 -9.31
CA GLY A 19 -1.50 12.75 -9.03
C GLY A 19 -1.21 12.65 -7.55
N CYS A 20 -2.18 12.17 -6.77
CA CYS A 20 -1.92 11.71 -5.42
C CYS A 20 -1.09 10.44 -5.58
N GLY A 21 0.17 10.61 -5.96
CA GLY A 21 1.17 9.58 -5.67
C GLY A 21 1.12 9.42 -4.17
N LEU A 22 0.82 8.19 -3.74
CA LEU A 22 0.84 7.78 -2.34
C LEU A 22 2.27 8.03 -1.82
N LYS A 23 2.54 9.23 -1.32
CA LYS A 23 3.83 9.51 -0.68
C LYS A 23 3.77 8.88 0.69
N ALA A 24 4.63 7.90 0.94
CA ALA A 24 4.71 7.23 2.22
C ALA A 24 5.22 8.24 3.27
N ARG A 25 4.29 8.91 3.96
CA ARG A 25 4.64 9.74 5.11
C ARG A 25 4.48 8.92 6.37
N LEU A 26 5.61 8.48 6.91
CA LEU A 26 5.63 7.81 8.21
C LEU A 26 5.02 8.71 9.30
N PRO A 27 4.22 8.14 10.21
CA PRO A 27 3.72 8.87 11.39
C PRO A 27 4.87 9.14 12.38
N GLU A 28 4.63 9.97 13.40
CA GLU A 28 5.64 10.30 14.43
C GLU A 28 6.11 9.06 15.21
N HIS A 29 5.21 8.09 15.39
CA HIS A 29 5.48 6.81 16.04
C HIS A 29 5.05 5.67 15.11
N PRO A 30 5.89 5.31 14.11
CA PRO A 30 5.55 4.26 13.16
C PRO A 30 5.59 2.89 13.82
N ILE A 31 4.66 2.03 13.40
CA ILE A 31 4.73 0.60 13.71
C ILE A 31 5.90 0.02 12.91
N VAL A 32 6.76 -0.74 13.58
CA VAL A 32 7.87 -1.44 12.96
C VAL A 32 7.49 -2.91 12.88
N TYR A 33 7.26 -3.38 11.65
CA TYR A 33 6.95 -4.77 11.37
C TYR A 33 8.23 -5.56 11.12
N GLU A 34 8.19 -6.84 11.44
CA GLU A 34 9.21 -7.80 11.08
C GLU A 34 8.68 -8.73 9.99
N GLN A 35 9.58 -9.23 9.15
CA GLN A 35 9.26 -10.16 8.08
C GLN A 35 9.67 -11.58 8.48
N GLY A 36 8.83 -12.56 8.13
CA GLY A 36 9.20 -13.96 8.09
C GLY A 36 8.93 -14.56 6.70
N ILE A 37 9.46 -15.75 6.48
CA ILE A 37 9.27 -16.52 5.24
C ILE A 37 8.71 -17.89 5.61
N ASN A 38 7.61 -18.27 4.97
CA ASN A 38 7.16 -19.65 4.95
C ASN A 38 7.85 -20.35 3.76
N GLU A 39 8.89 -21.14 4.04
CA GLU A 39 9.68 -21.82 3.01
C GLU A 39 8.90 -22.96 2.32
N GLU A 40 7.95 -23.59 3.01
CA GLU A 40 7.16 -24.71 2.48
C GLU A 40 6.18 -24.23 1.41
N GLU A 41 5.46 -23.14 1.72
CA GLU A 41 4.44 -22.56 0.84
C GLU A 41 5.00 -21.42 -0.05
N GLY A 42 6.25 -21.01 0.19
CA GLY A 42 6.98 -20.06 -0.66
C GLY A 42 6.47 -18.62 -0.60
N TYR A 43 6.02 -18.14 0.58
CA TYR A 43 5.54 -16.76 0.75
C TYR A 43 6.19 -16.04 1.92
N ALA A 44 6.32 -14.72 1.80
CA ALA A 44 6.70 -13.85 2.91
C ALA A 44 5.46 -13.39 3.69
N TYR A 45 5.62 -13.18 4.99
CA TYR A 45 4.58 -12.67 5.88
C TYR A 45 5.16 -11.60 6.79
N LEU A 46 4.29 -10.73 7.32
CA LEU A 46 4.66 -9.72 8.29
C LEU A 46 4.13 -10.09 9.66
N PHE A 47 4.83 -9.68 10.72
CA PHE A 47 4.32 -9.80 12.08
C PHE A 47 4.66 -8.57 12.91
N TYR A 48 3.77 -8.28 13.86
CA TYR A 48 3.93 -7.22 14.83
C TYR A 48 3.16 -7.61 16.10
N GLY A 49 3.84 -7.62 17.24
CA GLY A 49 3.28 -8.13 18.48
C GLY A 49 2.94 -9.63 18.37
N ASP A 50 1.68 -9.97 18.59
CA ASP A 50 1.12 -11.32 18.49
C ASP A 50 0.42 -11.61 17.15
N LYS A 51 0.44 -10.65 16.21
CA LYS A 51 -0.27 -10.76 14.93
C LYS A 51 0.63 -11.22 13.81
N VAL A 52 0.07 -12.05 12.94
CA VAL A 52 0.71 -12.54 11.72
C VAL A 52 -0.16 -12.16 10.54
N PHE A 53 0.41 -11.39 9.62
CA PHE A 53 -0.23 -10.90 8.41
C PHE A 53 0.33 -11.67 7.20
N VAL A 54 -0.56 -12.35 6.49
CA VAL A 54 -0.22 -13.22 5.35
C VAL A 54 -0.75 -12.63 4.04
N PRO A 55 -0.08 -12.88 2.90
CA PRO A 55 -0.47 -12.26 1.64
C PRO A 55 -1.85 -12.74 1.18
N TYR A 56 -2.65 -11.81 0.65
CA TYR A 56 -4.03 -12.09 0.25
C TYR A 56 -4.24 -11.86 -1.24
N CYS A 57 -4.10 -10.62 -1.74
CA CYS A 57 -4.20 -10.27 -3.15
C CYS A 57 -3.44 -8.98 -3.47
N ALA A 58 -3.28 -8.65 -4.75
CA ALA A 58 -2.81 -7.31 -5.15
C ALA A 58 -3.77 -6.21 -4.65
N TYR A 59 -3.24 -4.99 -4.48
CA TYR A 59 -4.03 -3.81 -4.09
C TYR A 59 -4.04 -2.77 -5.21
N GLU A 60 -5.10 -1.98 -5.30
CA GLU A 60 -5.11 -0.77 -6.13
C GLU A 60 -4.67 0.43 -5.27
N SER A 61 -3.98 1.41 -5.86
CA SER A 61 -3.53 2.60 -5.11
C SER A 61 -4.66 3.34 -4.39
N GLU A 62 -5.89 3.19 -4.88
CA GLU A 62 -7.09 3.78 -4.32
C GLU A 62 -7.54 3.09 -3.03
N ASP A 63 -7.13 1.85 -2.80
CA ASP A 63 -7.42 1.08 -1.58
C ASP A 63 -6.56 1.53 -0.40
N ALA A 64 -5.38 2.08 -0.67
CA ALA A 64 -4.40 2.49 0.35
C ALA A 64 -4.84 3.74 1.12
N GLY A 65 -4.89 3.61 2.44
CA GLY A 65 -5.12 4.67 3.42
C GLY A 65 -3.84 5.33 3.90
N SER A 66 -3.76 5.64 5.19
CA SER A 66 -2.58 6.29 5.78
C SER A 66 -1.43 5.31 5.89
N CYS A 67 -0.18 5.79 5.77
CA CYS A 67 0.99 5.00 6.15
C CYS A 67 1.03 4.89 7.67
N ILE A 68 1.12 3.67 8.19
CA ILE A 68 1.10 3.36 9.63
C ILE A 68 2.45 2.82 10.12
N GLY A 69 3.30 2.37 9.22
CA GLY A 69 4.54 1.71 9.59
C GLY A 69 5.43 1.34 8.41
N TYR A 70 6.43 0.54 8.71
CA TYR A 70 7.35 -0.01 7.72
C TYR A 70 7.92 -1.36 8.19
N CYS A 71 8.50 -2.08 7.25
CA CYS A 71 9.36 -3.24 7.49
C CYS A 71 10.71 -3.00 6.78
N ASP A 72 11.80 -3.16 7.51
CA ASP A 72 13.14 -3.14 6.92
C ASP A 72 13.54 -4.56 6.52
N ILE A 73 13.69 -4.77 5.22
CA ILE A 73 14.18 -6.01 4.63
C ILE A 73 15.71 -5.93 4.58
N PRO A 74 16.42 -6.80 5.30
CA PRO A 74 17.87 -6.77 5.33
C PRO A 74 18.47 -7.10 3.97
N ALA A 75 19.64 -6.56 3.69
CA ALA A 75 20.43 -6.95 2.53
C ALA A 75 20.87 -8.42 2.65
N ASP A 76 20.93 -9.10 1.51
CA ASP A 76 21.42 -10.47 1.40
C ASP A 76 22.36 -10.64 0.20
N ALA A 77 22.62 -11.89 -0.22
CA ALA A 77 23.49 -12.16 -1.36
C ALA A 77 22.91 -11.70 -2.72
N TYR A 78 21.62 -11.33 -2.77
CA TYR A 78 20.84 -11.06 -3.99
C TYR A 78 20.16 -9.69 -3.99
N SER A 79 20.10 -8.99 -2.85
CA SER A 79 19.43 -7.70 -2.66
C SER A 79 20.22 -6.76 -1.74
N ASP A 80 20.22 -5.46 -2.04
CA ASP A 80 20.80 -4.40 -1.19
C ASP A 80 19.95 -4.10 0.07
N GLY A 81 18.89 -4.88 0.30
CA GLY A 81 17.88 -4.60 1.29
C GLY A 81 16.90 -3.54 0.78
N ALA A 82 15.76 -3.44 1.47
CA ALA A 82 14.71 -2.50 1.08
C ALA A 82 13.89 -2.10 2.30
N ARG A 83 13.26 -0.93 2.23
CA ARG A 83 12.17 -0.58 3.15
C ARG A 83 10.85 -0.76 2.44
N VAL A 84 9.99 -1.59 3.00
CA VAL A 84 8.59 -1.72 2.60
C VAL A 84 7.76 -0.85 3.53
N TYR A 85 6.82 -0.08 2.97
CA TYR A 85 5.91 0.75 3.76
C TYR A 85 4.59 0.05 3.96
N ILE A 86 4.03 0.20 5.17
CA ILE A 86 2.77 -0.43 5.55
C ILE A 86 1.70 0.64 5.65
N PHE A 87 0.58 0.41 4.97
CA PHE A 87 -0.57 1.29 4.89
C PHE A 87 -1.82 0.61 5.41
N GLU A 88 -2.79 1.41 5.83
CA GLU A 88 -4.16 0.95 6.10
C GLU A 88 -4.83 0.51 4.80
N LEU A 89 -5.67 -0.52 4.87
CA LEU A 89 -6.68 -0.78 3.85
C LEU A 89 -7.93 0.08 4.17
N LYS A 90 -8.33 0.96 3.26
CA LYS A 90 -9.49 1.86 3.48
C LYS A 90 -10.76 1.08 3.80
N GLY A 91 -11.43 1.48 4.88
CA GLY A 91 -12.69 0.87 5.31
C GLY A 91 -12.54 -0.36 6.18
N TYR A 92 -11.32 -0.82 6.45
CA TYR A 92 -11.02 -1.99 7.27
C TYR A 92 -10.07 -1.65 8.40
N SER A 93 -10.11 -2.43 9.48
CA SER A 93 -9.20 -2.27 10.60
C SER A 93 -7.78 -2.68 10.21
N SER A 94 -6.77 -1.87 10.55
CA SER A 94 -5.36 -2.25 10.39
C SER A 94 -4.93 -3.41 11.29
N GLU A 95 -5.77 -3.76 12.26
CA GLU A 95 -5.62 -4.96 13.09
C GLU A 95 -5.95 -6.26 12.34
N GLU A 96 -6.61 -6.14 11.18
CA GLU A 96 -7.14 -7.24 10.37
C GLU A 96 -6.58 -7.22 8.95
N TRP A 97 -6.44 -6.03 8.35
CA TRP A 97 -6.06 -5.85 6.96
C TRP A 97 -5.07 -4.70 6.80
N ILE A 98 -3.94 -4.97 6.15
CA ILE A 98 -2.91 -3.98 5.85
C ILE A 98 -2.50 -4.09 4.39
N ILE A 99 -1.85 -3.05 3.87
CA ILE A 99 -1.20 -3.05 2.56
C ILE A 99 0.29 -2.91 2.79
N GLU A 100 1.08 -3.81 2.22
CA GLU A 100 2.52 -3.60 2.05
C GLU A 100 2.80 -3.03 0.67
N SER A 101 3.73 -2.09 0.56
CA SER A 101 4.09 -1.47 -0.71
C SER A 101 5.55 -1.04 -0.73
N LEU A 102 6.24 -1.39 -1.81
CA LEU A 102 7.55 -0.84 -2.14
C LEU A 102 7.34 0.55 -2.76
N GLU A 103 7.78 1.62 -2.08
CA GLU A 103 7.70 2.97 -2.65
C GLU A 103 8.74 3.12 -3.78
N GLN A 104 8.41 2.63 -4.97
CA GLN A 104 9.12 2.97 -6.20
C GLN A 104 8.22 3.82 -7.09
N ASN A 105 8.32 5.15 -6.95
CA ASN A 105 8.06 6.12 -8.01
C ASN A 105 6.95 5.76 -9.03
N ASN A 106 5.70 5.56 -8.56
CA ASN A 106 4.51 5.24 -9.35
C ASN A 106 4.29 3.77 -9.77
N CYS A 107 5.00 2.81 -9.19
CA CYS A 107 4.67 1.39 -9.32
C CYS A 107 3.91 0.94 -8.07
N ASN A 108 2.68 0.44 -8.25
CA ASN A 108 1.89 -0.21 -7.20
C ASN A 108 2.42 -1.65 -7.00
N GLU A 109 3.66 -1.78 -6.56
CA GLU A 109 4.26 -3.08 -6.25
C GLU A 109 4.05 -3.36 -4.76
N GLY A 110 3.17 -4.31 -4.47
CA GLY A 110 2.80 -4.67 -3.11
C GLY A 110 1.54 -5.52 -3.06
N MET A 111 1.07 -5.82 -1.84
CA MET A 111 -0.05 -6.71 -1.61
C MET A 111 -0.91 -6.22 -0.44
N ILE A 112 -2.18 -6.61 -0.48
CA ILE A 112 -3.03 -6.68 0.71
C ILE A 112 -2.58 -7.91 1.51
N LEU A 113 -2.39 -7.73 2.82
CA LEU A 113 -2.15 -8.79 3.76
C LEU A 113 -3.32 -8.88 4.74
N ARG A 114 -3.67 -10.11 5.10
CA ARG A 114 -4.72 -10.48 6.04
C ARG A 114 -4.07 -10.95 7.34
N GLU A 115 -4.55 -10.48 8.48
CA GLU A 115 -4.23 -11.08 9.77
C GLU A 115 -4.84 -12.50 9.85
N VAL A 116 -4.03 -13.50 10.23
CA VAL A 116 -4.35 -14.92 10.05
C VAL A 116 -5.65 -15.38 10.74
N ASN A 117 -6.10 -14.72 11.81
CA ASN A 117 -7.32 -15.06 12.54
C ASN A 117 -8.59 -14.39 11.99
N VAL A 118 -8.48 -13.49 11.01
CA VAL A 118 -9.64 -12.88 10.35
C VAL A 118 -10.43 -13.93 9.58
N THR A 119 -11.74 -14.01 9.81
CA THR A 119 -12.63 -15.03 9.20
C THR A 119 -13.57 -14.49 8.13
N GLU A 120 -13.52 -13.20 7.82
CA GLU A 120 -14.38 -12.56 6.81
C GLU A 120 -13.54 -11.75 5.81
N ALA A 121 -13.82 -11.92 4.51
CA ALA A 121 -13.19 -11.12 3.45
C ALA A 121 -13.85 -9.75 3.34
N PRO A 122 -13.07 -8.70 3.02
CA PRO A 122 -13.55 -7.50 2.39
C PRO A 122 -14.41 -7.82 1.16
N ASP A 123 -15.56 -7.14 1.05
CA ASP A 123 -16.44 -7.28 -0.10
C ASP A 123 -15.68 -6.94 -1.39
N GLY A 124 -15.72 -7.87 -2.35
CA GLY A 124 -15.10 -7.69 -3.66
C GLY A 124 -13.61 -8.07 -3.74
N LEU A 125 -12.96 -8.46 -2.63
CA LEU A 125 -11.60 -8.97 -2.66
C LEU A 125 -11.56 -10.50 -2.65
N VAL A 126 -10.78 -11.08 -3.56
CA VAL A 126 -10.61 -12.53 -3.69
C VAL A 126 -9.13 -12.85 -3.53
N SER A 127 -8.80 -13.86 -2.73
CA SER A 127 -7.40 -14.25 -2.56
C SER A 127 -6.80 -14.84 -3.84
N ASP A 128 -5.60 -14.39 -4.15
CA ASP A 128 -4.74 -14.97 -5.18
C ASP A 128 -4.18 -16.34 -4.75
N TYR A 129 -4.25 -16.68 -3.45
CA TYR A 129 -3.73 -17.91 -2.86
C TYR A 129 -4.85 -18.91 -2.59
N GLY A 130 -4.71 -20.14 -3.10
CA GLY A 130 -5.73 -21.19 -2.94
C GLY A 130 -6.00 -21.58 -1.48
N TRP A 131 -4.96 -21.52 -0.63
CA TRP A 131 -5.04 -21.86 0.80
C TRP A 131 -5.59 -20.72 1.66
N ASN A 132 -5.62 -19.49 1.16
CA ASN A 132 -6.06 -18.29 1.88
C ASN A 132 -7.47 -17.85 1.46
N ARG A 133 -8.37 -18.82 1.26
CA ARG A 133 -9.76 -18.58 0.86
C ARG A 133 -10.71 -18.85 2.02
N PHE A 134 -11.76 -18.05 2.11
CA PHE A 134 -12.89 -18.27 3.02
C PHE A 134 -13.85 -19.33 2.49
#